data_AF-A0A2J0M7C6-F1
#
_entry.id   AF-A0A2J0M7C6-F1
#
_cell.length_a   1.000
_cell.length_b   1.000
_cell.length_c   1.000
_cell.angle_alpha   90.00
_cell.angle_beta   90.00
_cell.angle_gamma   90.00
#
_symmetry.space_group_name_H-M   'P 1'
#
loop_
_entity.id
_entity.type
_entity.pdbx_description
1 polymer ?
#
loop_
_entity_poly.entity_id
_entity_poly.type
_entity_poly.pdbx_seq_one_letter_code
_entity_poly.pdbx_strand_id
1 'polypeptide(L)'
;MRADASSVATQTRAQVAQSAGKSIDATLETKYDSDIVARVVASQTSVATEVREKILTFVTYGTQTTEALGAGERGGVVNSFKEAFGKLPESESDWEDVVKIANGRWPSQINAERENTAEDNFKAIYLRAPDRANPNDDAAVVVMAYGLRSRNRNLNSEKVAIKTYQHIFKRDPVTATAWDAVRAIAYSGATR
;
A
#
# COMPACT_ATOMS: atom_id res chain seq x y z
N MET A 1 10.81 1.64 -10.72
CA MET A 1 9.42 2.18 -10.60
C MET A 1 8.70 2.12 -11.92
N ARG A 2 9.00 2.96 -12.91
CA ARG A 2 8.33 2.88 -14.22
C ARG A 2 8.54 1.54 -14.94
N ALA A 3 9.77 1.00 -14.91
CA ALA A 3 10.05 -0.32 -15.49
C ALA A 3 9.27 -1.45 -14.78
N ASP A 4 9.25 -1.48 -13.44
CA ASP A 4 8.43 -2.41 -12.65
C ASP A 4 6.92 -2.27 -12.96
N ALA A 5 6.43 -1.03 -13.06
CA ALA A 5 5.03 -0.76 -13.36
C ALA A 5 4.63 -1.25 -14.75
N SER A 6 5.47 -0.96 -15.75
CA SER A 6 5.30 -1.45 -17.11
C SER A 6 5.36 -2.98 -17.16
N SER A 7 6.24 -3.61 -16.38
CA SER A 7 6.30 -5.08 -16.26
C SER A 7 4.96 -5.66 -15.81
N VAL A 8 4.39 -5.15 -14.71
CA VAL A 8 3.08 -5.64 -14.23
C VAL A 8 1.93 -5.31 -15.19
N ALA A 9 1.96 -4.11 -15.79
CA ALA A 9 0.86 -3.63 -16.63
C ALA A 9 0.79 -4.28 -18.02
N THR A 10 1.94 -4.71 -18.58
CA THR A 10 2.04 -5.10 -19.99
C THR A 10 2.58 -6.51 -20.22
N GLN A 11 3.33 -7.08 -19.28
CA GLN A 11 3.95 -8.39 -19.49
C GLN A 11 3.05 -9.53 -19.05
N THR A 12 3.34 -10.72 -19.58
CA THR A 12 2.68 -11.96 -19.16
C THR A 12 3.08 -12.33 -17.72
N ARG A 13 2.24 -13.10 -17.03
CA ARG A 13 2.55 -13.62 -15.69
C ARG A 13 3.91 -14.31 -15.58
N ALA A 14 4.33 -15.03 -16.64
CA ALA A 14 5.61 -15.74 -16.66
C ALA A 14 6.80 -14.78 -16.73
N GLN A 15 6.68 -13.70 -17.50
CA GLN A 15 7.70 -12.66 -17.60
C GLN A 15 7.82 -11.85 -16.30
N VAL A 16 6.69 -11.55 -15.64
CA VAL A 16 6.70 -10.87 -14.32
C VAL A 16 7.36 -11.75 -13.27
N ALA A 17 6.98 -13.03 -13.18
CA ALA A 17 7.61 -13.98 -12.26
C ALA A 17 9.12 -14.08 -12.50
N GLN A 18 9.55 -14.24 -13.75
CA GLN A 18 10.95 -14.33 -14.12
C GLN A 18 11.73 -13.05 -13.74
N SER A 19 11.15 -11.87 -14.00
CA SER A 19 11.77 -10.58 -13.66
C SER A 19 11.92 -10.37 -12.17
N ALA A 20 11.06 -11.00 -11.36
CA ALA A 20 11.16 -11.06 -9.90
C ALA A 20 12.02 -12.23 -9.39
N GLY A 21 12.78 -12.91 -10.27
CA GLY A 21 13.65 -14.03 -9.90
C GLY A 21 12.91 -15.30 -9.48
N LYS A 22 11.65 -15.47 -9.90
CA LYS A 22 10.75 -16.55 -9.50
C LYS A 22 10.31 -17.40 -10.69
N SER A 23 9.89 -18.62 -10.40
CA SER A 23 9.16 -19.48 -11.33
C SER A 23 7.67 -19.42 -11.06
N ILE A 24 6.86 -19.80 -12.04
CA ILE A 24 5.40 -19.90 -11.87
C ILE A 24 5.09 -20.93 -10.78
N ASP A 25 4.19 -20.54 -9.87
CA ASP A 25 3.68 -21.38 -8.80
C ASP A 25 2.14 -21.28 -8.76
N ALA A 26 1.50 -22.20 -9.46
CA ALA A 26 0.04 -22.27 -9.57
C ALA A 26 -0.65 -22.54 -8.22
N THR A 27 0.04 -23.18 -7.28
CA THR A 27 -0.49 -23.44 -5.93
C THR A 27 -0.56 -22.14 -5.13
N LEU A 28 0.49 -21.32 -5.18
CA LEU A 28 0.48 -19.99 -4.57
C LEU A 28 -0.51 -19.06 -5.26
N GLU A 29 -0.62 -19.09 -6.59
CA GLU A 29 -1.62 -18.31 -7.33
C GLU A 29 -3.03 -18.65 -6.84
N THR A 30 -3.39 -19.94 -6.78
CA THR A 30 -4.73 -20.36 -6.31
C THR A 30 -4.99 -19.94 -4.86
N LYS A 31 -3.98 -20.10 -3.99
CA LYS A 31 -4.06 -19.70 -2.59
C LYS A 31 -4.27 -18.19 -2.44
N TYR A 32 -3.44 -17.38 -3.11
CA TYR A 32 -3.52 -15.94 -2.97
C TYR A 32 -4.70 -15.33 -3.70
N ASP A 33 -5.20 -15.95 -4.78
CA ASP A 33 -6.41 -15.52 -5.44
C ASP A 33 -7.64 -15.65 -4.53
N SER A 34 -7.77 -16.80 -3.88
CA SER A 34 -8.91 -17.12 -2.99
C SER A 34 -8.87 -16.41 -1.64
N ASP A 35 -7.68 -16.08 -1.13
CA ASP A 35 -7.52 -15.45 0.19
C ASP A 35 -7.24 -13.94 0.11
N ILE A 36 -6.16 -13.54 -0.57
CA ILE A 36 -5.68 -12.15 -0.55
C ILE A 36 -6.40 -11.31 -1.60
N VAL A 37 -6.36 -11.74 -2.87
CA VAL A 37 -6.95 -10.98 -3.99
C VAL A 37 -8.45 -10.89 -3.82
N ALA A 38 -9.12 -11.98 -3.41
CA ALA A 38 -10.55 -11.97 -3.10
C ALA A 38 -10.93 -10.85 -2.12
N ARG A 39 -10.15 -10.64 -1.05
CA ARG A 39 -10.39 -9.55 -0.08
C ARG A 39 -10.12 -8.17 -0.67
N VAL A 40 -9.08 -8.02 -1.48
CA VAL A 40 -8.76 -6.74 -2.15
C VAL A 40 -9.90 -6.32 -3.06
N VAL A 41 -10.49 -7.25 -3.82
CA VAL A 41 -11.53 -6.93 -4.80
C VAL A 41 -12.96 -7.00 -4.27
N ALA A 42 -13.18 -7.49 -3.04
CA ALA A 42 -14.51 -7.75 -2.48
C ALA A 42 -15.47 -6.55 -2.49
N SER A 43 -14.95 -5.32 -2.44
CA SER A 43 -15.75 -4.09 -2.47
C SER A 43 -16.11 -3.60 -3.88
N GLN A 44 -15.66 -4.27 -4.93
CA GLN A 44 -15.97 -3.92 -6.31
C GLN A 44 -17.17 -4.71 -6.81
N THR A 45 -18.11 -4.04 -7.49
CA THR A 45 -19.32 -4.66 -8.03
C THR A 45 -19.02 -5.62 -9.18
N SER A 46 -18.00 -5.30 -9.97
CA SER A 46 -17.45 -6.16 -11.03
C SER A 46 -15.96 -5.90 -11.16
N VAL A 47 -15.22 -6.93 -11.59
CA VAL A 47 -13.78 -6.84 -11.85
C VAL A 47 -13.47 -7.57 -13.14
N ALA A 48 -12.85 -6.88 -14.09
CA ALA A 48 -12.38 -7.50 -15.31
C ALA A 48 -11.33 -8.59 -15.00
N THR A 49 -11.43 -9.73 -15.69
CA THR A 49 -10.52 -10.86 -15.49
C THR A 49 -9.05 -10.44 -15.58
N GLU A 50 -8.70 -9.64 -16.59
CA GLU A 50 -7.34 -9.14 -16.79
C GLU A 50 -6.83 -8.31 -15.59
N VAL A 51 -7.68 -7.45 -15.02
CA VAL A 51 -7.32 -6.64 -13.84
C VAL A 51 -7.06 -7.55 -12.64
N ARG A 52 -7.93 -8.54 -12.41
CA ARG A 52 -7.76 -9.52 -11.34
C ARG A 52 -6.48 -10.34 -11.52
N GLU A 53 -6.17 -10.76 -12.74
CA GLU A 53 -4.96 -11.51 -13.08
C GLU A 53 -3.69 -10.70 -12.85
N LYS A 54 -3.67 -9.40 -13.20
CA LYS A 54 -2.54 -8.50 -12.91
C LYS A 54 -2.34 -8.32 -11.42
N ILE A 55 -3.42 -8.13 -10.67
CA ILE A 55 -3.37 -8.07 -9.19
C ILE A 55 -2.82 -9.37 -8.62
N LEU A 56 -3.33 -10.52 -9.06
CA LEU A 56 -2.85 -11.83 -8.62
C LEU A 56 -1.36 -12.02 -8.92
N THR A 57 -0.94 -11.67 -10.12
CA THR A 57 0.47 -11.78 -10.55
C THR A 57 1.36 -10.92 -9.66
N PHE A 58 1.00 -9.66 -9.42
CA PHE A 58 1.74 -8.78 -8.52
C PHE A 58 1.72 -9.28 -7.08
N VAL A 59 0.58 -9.70 -6.55
CA VAL A 59 0.47 -10.23 -5.18
C VAL A 59 1.34 -11.48 -5.01
N THR A 60 1.39 -12.35 -6.01
CA THR A 60 2.14 -13.61 -5.94
C THR A 60 3.64 -13.38 -6.08
N TYR A 61 4.06 -12.66 -7.12
CA TYR A 61 5.47 -12.56 -7.50
C TYR A 61 6.11 -11.23 -7.09
N GLY A 62 5.35 -10.15 -7.11
CA GLY A 62 5.87 -8.79 -6.99
C GLY A 62 6.68 -8.39 -8.22
N THR A 63 7.60 -7.46 -8.01
CA THR A 63 8.57 -6.96 -8.98
C THR A 63 9.95 -6.96 -8.34
N GLN A 64 11.00 -6.69 -9.11
CA GLN A 64 12.36 -6.60 -8.59
C GLN A 64 12.49 -5.67 -7.38
N THR A 65 11.76 -4.54 -7.34
CA THR A 65 11.84 -3.61 -6.21
C THR A 65 10.87 -3.94 -5.06
N THR A 66 9.90 -4.82 -5.28
CA THR A 66 8.85 -5.16 -4.29
C THR A 66 8.92 -6.60 -3.80
N GLU A 67 9.95 -7.34 -4.22
CA GLU A 67 10.16 -8.75 -3.83
C GLU A 67 10.34 -8.93 -2.32
N ALA A 68 10.88 -7.92 -1.63
CA ALA A 68 11.09 -7.91 -0.18
C ALA A 68 9.76 -7.90 0.61
N LEU A 69 8.65 -7.52 -0.03
CA LEU A 69 7.33 -7.58 0.59
C LEU A 69 6.77 -9.01 0.53
N GLY A 70 6.12 -9.46 1.59
CA GLY A 70 5.31 -10.68 1.52
C GLY A 70 4.05 -10.47 0.67
N ALA A 71 3.41 -11.56 0.23
CA ALA A 71 2.18 -11.48 -0.58
C ALA A 71 1.07 -10.69 0.12
N GLY A 72 0.93 -10.84 1.45
CA GLY A 72 -0.01 -10.05 2.25
C GLY A 72 0.27 -8.55 2.21
N GLU A 73 1.55 -8.15 2.29
CA GLU A 73 1.92 -6.74 2.18
C GLU A 73 1.69 -6.21 0.75
N ARG A 74 1.98 -6.99 -0.29
CA ARG A 74 1.67 -6.61 -1.67
C ARG A 74 0.16 -6.46 -1.91
N GLY A 75 -0.66 -7.37 -1.38
CA GLY A 75 -2.12 -7.21 -1.39
C GLY A 75 -2.58 -5.98 -0.63
N GLY A 76 -1.93 -5.69 0.51
CA GLY A 76 -2.15 -4.47 1.28
C GLY A 76 -1.84 -3.20 0.50
N VAL A 77 -0.78 -3.18 -0.31
CA VAL A 77 -0.44 -2.04 -1.19
C VAL A 77 -1.54 -1.83 -2.24
N VAL A 78 -1.97 -2.89 -2.94
CA VAL A 78 -3.06 -2.77 -3.92
C VAL A 78 -4.34 -2.28 -3.25
N ASN A 79 -4.63 -2.75 -2.04
CA ASN A 79 -5.76 -2.25 -1.27
C ASN A 79 -5.59 -0.78 -0.87
N SER A 80 -4.41 -0.34 -0.44
CA SER A 80 -4.15 1.09 -0.14
C SER A 80 -4.35 1.96 -1.38
N PHE A 81 -3.90 1.54 -2.57
CA PHE A 81 -4.20 2.22 -3.82
C PHE A 81 -5.72 2.29 -4.09
N LYS A 82 -6.42 1.16 -3.97
CA LYS A 82 -7.87 1.09 -4.18
C LYS A 82 -8.63 2.00 -3.23
N GLU A 83 -8.28 2.01 -1.94
CA GLU A 83 -8.88 2.92 -0.99
C GLU A 83 -8.56 4.37 -1.38
N ALA A 84 -7.30 4.70 -1.66
CA ALA A 84 -6.91 6.06 -1.97
C ALA A 84 -7.60 6.63 -3.23
N PHE A 85 -7.81 5.82 -4.27
CA PHE A 85 -8.28 6.31 -5.58
C PHE A 85 -9.67 5.80 -5.99
N GLY A 86 -10.30 4.96 -5.17
CA GLY A 86 -11.65 4.43 -5.43
C GLY A 86 -11.74 3.44 -6.59
N LYS A 87 -10.60 2.99 -7.14
CA LYS A 87 -10.52 2.09 -8.30
C LYS A 87 -9.40 1.07 -8.14
N LEU A 88 -9.50 -0.07 -8.81
CA LEU A 88 -8.38 -1.02 -8.94
C LEU A 88 -7.33 -0.48 -9.92
N PRO A 89 -6.06 -0.93 -9.84
CA PRO A 89 -5.03 -0.52 -10.78
C PRO A 89 -5.21 -1.20 -12.14
N GLU A 90 -5.39 -0.41 -13.19
CA GLU A 90 -5.62 -0.93 -14.55
C GLU A 90 -4.55 -0.45 -15.53
N SER A 91 -4.21 0.84 -15.47
CA SER A 91 -3.25 1.50 -16.35
C SER A 91 -1.80 1.38 -15.84
N GLU A 92 -0.82 1.60 -16.72
CA GLU A 92 0.60 1.67 -16.32
C GLU A 92 0.83 2.76 -15.25
N SER A 93 0.13 3.89 -15.33
CA SER A 93 0.21 4.95 -14.30
C SER A 93 -0.33 4.50 -12.95
N ASP A 94 -1.39 3.70 -12.92
CA ASP A 94 -1.91 3.15 -11.67
C ASP A 94 -0.91 2.17 -11.06
N TRP A 95 -0.31 1.31 -11.89
CA TRP A 95 0.74 0.40 -11.46
C TRP A 95 2.02 1.12 -11.02
N GLU A 96 2.33 2.28 -11.59
CA GLU A 96 3.44 3.11 -11.14
C GLU A 96 3.22 3.60 -9.70
N ASP A 97 2.00 4.02 -9.39
CA ASP A 97 1.64 4.46 -8.03
C ASP A 97 1.59 3.28 -7.05
N VAL A 98 1.06 2.12 -7.44
CA VAL A 98 1.14 0.88 -6.64
C VAL A 98 2.59 0.54 -6.30
N VAL A 99 3.49 0.54 -7.29
CA VAL A 99 4.91 0.24 -7.06
C VAL A 99 5.59 1.32 -6.23
N LYS A 100 5.23 2.60 -6.39
CA LYS A 100 5.73 3.70 -5.55
C LYS A 100 5.31 3.52 -4.09
N ILE A 101 4.03 3.26 -3.83
CA ILE A 101 3.49 2.99 -2.49
C ILE A 101 4.22 1.80 -1.86
N ALA A 102 4.41 0.70 -2.61
CA ALA A 102 5.15 -0.48 -2.14
C ALA A 102 6.61 -0.19 -1.74
N ASN A 103 7.21 0.85 -2.33
CA ASN A 103 8.59 1.26 -2.08
C ASN A 103 8.71 2.48 -1.15
N GLY A 104 7.60 2.92 -0.55
CA GLY A 104 7.58 4.09 0.34
C GLY A 104 7.85 5.41 -0.40
N ARG A 105 7.58 5.44 -1.71
CA ARG A 105 7.67 6.65 -2.54
C ARG A 105 6.28 7.25 -2.71
N TRP A 106 6.24 8.57 -2.88
CA TRP A 106 5.00 9.28 -3.11
C TRP A 106 4.37 8.86 -4.44
N PRO A 107 3.05 8.61 -4.49
CA PRO A 107 2.34 8.42 -5.74
C PRO A 107 2.37 9.72 -6.58
N SER A 108 2.22 9.57 -7.89
CA SER A 108 2.00 10.67 -8.82
C SER A 108 0.57 11.21 -8.74
N GLN A 109 -0.41 10.32 -8.56
CA GLN A 109 -1.80 10.72 -8.38
C GLN A 109 -2.02 11.26 -6.97
N ILE A 110 -2.78 12.36 -6.87
CA ILE A 110 -3.14 13.01 -5.61
C ILE A 110 -4.65 12.87 -5.41
N ASN A 111 -5.07 12.58 -4.18
CA ASN A 111 -6.45 12.67 -3.75
C ASN A 111 -6.57 13.61 -2.55
N ALA A 112 -7.05 14.84 -2.80
CA ALA A 112 -7.20 15.87 -1.78
C ALA A 112 -8.15 15.46 -0.64
N GLU A 113 -9.21 14.69 -0.91
CA GLU A 113 -10.12 14.20 0.13
C GLU A 113 -9.41 13.22 1.09
N ARG A 114 -8.56 12.35 0.52
CA ARG A 114 -7.74 11.42 1.31
C ARG A 114 -6.68 12.15 2.12
N GLU A 115 -6.04 13.17 1.55
CA GLU A 115 -5.10 14.01 2.30
C GLU A 115 -5.79 14.79 3.41
N ASN A 116 -6.95 15.40 3.17
CA ASN A 116 -7.72 16.08 4.22
C ASN A 116 -8.09 15.12 5.36
N THR A 117 -8.53 13.90 5.03
CA THR A 117 -8.81 12.86 6.04
C THR A 117 -7.55 12.48 6.82
N ALA A 118 -6.41 12.39 6.13
CA ALA A 118 -5.11 12.13 6.76
C ALA A 118 -4.65 13.29 7.66
N GLU A 119 -4.92 14.55 7.30
CA GLU A 119 -4.64 15.73 8.13
C GLU A 119 -5.51 15.76 9.40
N ASP A 120 -6.75 15.29 9.34
CA ASP A 120 -7.58 15.16 10.54
C ASP A 120 -7.07 14.05 11.46
N ASN A 121 -6.64 12.91 10.89
CA ASN A 121 -5.94 11.88 11.65
C ASN A 121 -4.62 12.40 12.22
N PHE A 122 -3.88 13.24 11.48
CA PHE A 122 -2.65 13.88 11.95
C PHE A 122 -2.94 14.72 13.20
N LYS A 123 -3.96 15.58 13.16
CA LYS A 123 -4.37 16.38 14.33
C LYS A 123 -4.74 15.52 15.52
N ALA A 124 -5.45 14.41 15.31
CA ALA A 124 -5.78 13.47 16.38
C ALA A 124 -4.53 12.80 16.99
N ILE A 125 -3.54 12.49 16.16
CA ILE A 125 -2.32 11.78 16.58
C ILE A 125 -1.32 12.73 17.24
N TYR A 126 -1.08 13.88 16.62
CA TYR A 126 -0.01 14.82 16.97
C TYR A 126 -0.51 16.06 17.72
N LEU A 127 -1.81 16.23 17.91
CA LEU A 127 -2.43 17.32 18.70
C LEU A 127 -2.15 18.74 18.16
N ARG A 128 -1.78 18.83 16.87
CA ARG A 128 -1.56 20.07 16.13
C ARG A 128 -1.87 19.86 14.64
N ALA A 129 -2.03 20.94 13.90
CA ALA A 129 -2.13 20.87 12.43
C ALA A 129 -0.76 20.46 11.83
N PRO A 130 -0.75 19.70 10.71
CA PRO A 130 0.50 19.40 10.01
C PRO A 130 1.04 20.65 9.32
N ASP A 131 2.36 20.85 9.39
CA ASP A 131 3.07 21.77 8.52
C ASP A 131 3.55 21.02 7.27
N ARG A 132 2.87 21.18 6.14
CA ARG A 132 3.21 20.47 4.89
C ARG A 132 4.58 20.89 4.31
N ALA A 133 5.21 21.96 4.81
CA ALA A 133 6.59 22.30 4.48
C ALA A 133 7.62 21.52 5.34
N ASN A 134 7.19 20.96 6.47
CA ASN A 134 8.01 20.07 7.27
C ASN A 134 7.98 18.65 6.66
N PRO A 135 9.14 18.08 6.29
CA PRO A 135 9.18 16.80 5.59
C PRO A 135 8.62 15.63 6.41
N ASN A 136 8.69 15.68 7.74
CA ASN A 136 8.17 14.61 8.61
C ASN A 136 6.65 14.67 8.72
N ASP A 137 6.10 15.88 8.84
CA ASP A 137 4.65 16.08 8.90
C ASP A 137 4.00 15.69 7.57
N ASP A 138 4.58 16.14 6.48
CA ASP A 138 4.10 15.81 5.14
C ASP A 138 4.23 14.31 4.86
N ALA A 139 5.35 13.68 5.28
CA ALA A 139 5.46 12.23 5.24
C ALA A 139 4.36 11.54 6.06
N ALA A 140 3.99 12.05 7.24
CA ALA A 140 2.91 11.47 8.04
C ALA A 140 1.57 11.54 7.29
N VAL A 141 1.24 12.69 6.71
CA VAL A 141 0.01 12.89 5.92
C VAL A 141 -0.02 11.96 4.71
N VAL A 142 1.05 11.93 3.91
CA VAL A 142 1.13 11.11 2.69
C VAL A 142 1.12 9.61 3.02
N VAL A 143 1.81 9.17 4.08
CA VAL A 143 1.78 7.77 4.53
C VAL A 143 0.37 7.37 4.95
N MET A 144 -0.36 8.22 5.67
CA MET A 144 -1.74 7.94 6.07
C MET A 144 -2.72 7.95 4.89
N ALA A 145 -2.52 8.86 3.94
CA ALA A 145 -3.41 9.02 2.79
C ALA A 145 -3.29 7.86 1.80
N TYR A 146 -2.07 7.36 1.56
CA TYR A 146 -1.79 6.42 0.46
C TYR A 146 -1.17 5.09 0.91
N GLY A 147 -0.85 4.91 2.20
CA GLY A 147 -0.38 3.63 2.75
C GLY A 147 1.03 3.21 2.36
N LEU A 148 1.93 4.19 2.24
CA LEU A 148 3.34 4.00 1.87
C LEU A 148 4.03 2.99 2.80
N ARG A 149 4.81 2.08 2.20
CA ARG A 149 5.52 1.02 2.92
C ARG A 149 6.98 1.40 3.18
N SER A 150 7.39 1.33 4.45
CA SER A 150 8.81 1.49 4.78
C SER A 150 9.61 0.30 4.25
N ARG A 151 10.68 0.59 3.49
CA ARG A 151 11.60 -0.43 3.00
C ARG A 151 12.38 -1.10 4.13
N ASN A 152 12.69 -0.34 5.18
CA ASN A 152 13.44 -0.80 6.35
C ASN A 152 12.49 -0.96 7.54
N ARG A 153 11.75 -2.07 7.55
CA ARG A 153 10.79 -2.34 8.62
C ARG A 153 11.47 -2.52 9.97
N ASN A 154 11.00 -1.80 10.96
CA ASN A 154 11.41 -1.91 12.35
C ASN A 154 10.22 -2.37 13.19
N LEU A 155 10.20 -3.65 13.55
CA LEU A 155 9.11 -4.26 14.31
C LEU A 155 8.93 -3.66 15.70
N ASN A 156 9.99 -3.11 16.31
CA ASN A 156 9.88 -2.42 17.59
C ASN A 156 9.14 -1.09 17.43
N SER A 157 9.46 -0.31 16.38
CA SER A 157 8.73 0.92 16.05
C SER A 157 7.26 0.62 15.74
N GLU A 158 6.97 -0.41 14.94
CA GLU A 158 5.59 -0.82 14.64
C GLU A 158 4.82 -1.24 15.92
N LYS A 159 5.46 -1.98 16.82
CA LYS A 159 4.85 -2.38 18.10
C LYS A 159 4.51 -1.19 18.99
N VAL A 160 5.38 -0.19 19.05
CA VAL A 160 5.10 1.06 19.78
C VAL A 160 3.97 1.83 19.09
N ALA A 161 4.02 1.95 17.77
CA ALA A 161 3.00 2.65 16.99
C ALA A 161 1.60 2.03 17.13
N ILE A 162 1.48 0.70 17.17
CA ILE A 162 0.21 0.01 17.43
C ILE A 162 -0.36 0.41 18.79
N LYS A 163 0.47 0.42 19.84
CA LYS A 163 0.04 0.83 21.19
C LYS A 163 -0.40 2.30 21.21
N THR A 164 0.33 3.17 20.53
CA THR A 164 -0.02 4.59 20.39
C THR A 164 -1.36 4.74 19.66
N TYR A 165 -1.56 4.04 18.55
CA TYR A 165 -2.82 4.02 17.81
C TYR A 165 -3.99 3.58 18.69
N GLN A 166 -3.85 2.44 19.38
CA GLN A 166 -4.87 1.92 20.30
C GLN A 166 -5.19 2.92 21.41
N HIS A 167 -4.17 3.59 21.95
CA HIS A 167 -4.37 4.60 22.99
C HIS A 167 -5.16 5.82 22.47
N ILE A 168 -4.91 6.27 21.25
CA ILE A 168 -5.57 7.45 20.65
C ILE A 168 -6.99 7.10 20.21
N PHE A 169 -7.14 6.04 19.41
CA PHE A 169 -8.40 5.70 18.74
C PHE A 169 -9.26 4.68 19.49
N LYS A 170 -8.77 4.16 20.63
CA LYS A 170 -9.48 3.20 21.50
C LYS A 170 -9.94 1.92 20.77
N ARG A 171 -9.21 1.51 19.74
CA ARG A 171 -9.48 0.30 18.94
C ARG A 171 -8.22 -0.25 18.29
N ASP A 172 -8.28 -1.50 17.86
CA ASP A 172 -7.21 -2.13 17.10
C ASP A 172 -7.18 -1.65 15.63
N PRO A 173 -5.99 -1.58 14.99
CA PRO A 173 -5.91 -1.29 13.57
C PRO A 173 -6.33 -2.51 12.76
N VAL A 174 -7.60 -2.55 12.35
CA VAL A 174 -8.16 -3.68 11.57
C VAL A 174 -8.22 -3.36 10.07
N THR A 175 -8.44 -2.10 9.71
CA THR A 175 -8.56 -1.66 8.30
C THR A 175 -7.23 -1.20 7.72
N ALA A 176 -7.11 -1.16 6.38
CA ALA A 176 -5.91 -0.67 5.72
C ALA A 176 -5.55 0.76 6.16
N THR A 177 -6.53 1.68 6.17
CA THR A 177 -6.35 3.06 6.65
C THR A 177 -5.89 3.14 8.10
N ALA A 178 -6.37 2.23 8.97
CA ALA A 178 -5.89 2.18 10.35
C ALA A 178 -4.43 1.72 10.44
N TRP A 179 -4.04 0.74 9.63
CA TRP A 179 -2.64 0.34 9.49
C TRP A 179 -1.75 1.44 8.89
N ASP A 180 -2.29 2.27 8.00
CA ASP A 180 -1.57 3.39 7.40
C ASP A 180 -1.29 4.50 8.44
N ALA A 181 -2.23 4.75 9.36
CA ALA A 181 -1.99 5.57 10.56
C ALA A 181 -0.88 5.00 11.46
N VAL A 182 -0.88 3.68 11.70
CA VAL A 182 0.20 3.01 12.45
C VAL A 182 1.55 3.21 11.76
N ARG A 183 1.62 3.07 10.42
CA ARG A 183 2.85 3.30 9.66
C ARG A 183 3.33 4.75 9.78
N ALA A 184 2.43 5.72 9.71
CA ALA A 184 2.79 7.12 9.88
C ALA A 184 3.36 7.38 11.28
N ILE A 185 2.75 6.84 12.34
CA ILE A 185 3.29 6.94 13.71
C ILE A 185 4.68 6.30 13.81
N ALA A 186 4.89 5.16 13.16
CA ALA A 186 6.15 4.42 13.26
C ALA A 186 7.31 5.05 12.46
N TYR A 187 7.02 5.66 11.30
CA TYR A 187 8.04 5.93 10.29
C TYR A 187 8.10 7.37 9.77
N SER A 188 7.10 8.22 10.03
CA SER A 188 7.11 9.59 9.49
C SER A 188 8.12 10.51 10.15
N GLY A 189 8.49 10.23 11.41
CA GLY A 189 9.31 11.14 12.22
C GLY A 189 8.56 12.38 12.74
N ALA A 190 7.26 12.50 12.46
CA ALA A 190 6.45 13.59 13.00
C ALA A 190 6.32 13.45 14.52
N THR A 191 6.23 14.60 15.20
CA THR A 191 6.16 14.65 16.66
C THR A 191 4.97 15.50 17.10
N ARG A 192 4.44 15.13 18.27
CA ARG A 192 3.37 15.85 18.97
C ARG A 192 3.85 17.25 19.34
#